data_AF-H0YFK7-F1
#
_entry.id   AF-H0YFK7-F1
#
_cell.length_a   1.000
_cell.length_b   1.000
_cell.length_c   1.000
_cell.angle_alpha   90.00
_cell.angle_beta   90.00
_cell.angle_gamma   90.00
#
_symmetry.space_group_name_H-M   'P 1'
#
loop_
_entity.id
_entity.type
_entity.pdbx_description
1 polymer ?
#
loop_
_entity_poly.entity_id
_entity_poly.type
_entity_poly.pdbx_seq_one_letter_code
_entity_poly.pdbx_strand_id
1 'polypeptide(L)'
;GVNCDKANCSTTCFNGGTCFYPGKCICPPGLEGEQCEISKCPQPCRNGGKCIGKSKSVCEPGCGAHGTCHEPNKCQCQEGWHGRHCNKRYEASLIHALRPAGAQLRQHTPSLKKAEERRDPPESNYIW
;
A
#
# COMPACT_ATOMS: atom_id res chain seq x y z
N GLY A 1 -7.73 -44.65 -5.39
CA GLY A 1 -8.04 -43.32 -5.97
C GLY A 1 -6.73 -42.62 -6.24
N VAL A 2 -6.65 -41.87 -7.34
CA VAL A 2 -5.42 -41.26 -7.88
C VAL A 2 -4.63 -40.51 -6.82
N ASN A 3 -3.34 -40.86 -6.72
CA ASN A 3 -2.35 -40.37 -5.77
C ASN A 3 -2.40 -38.83 -5.60
N CYS A 4 -2.44 -38.35 -4.37
CA CYS A 4 -2.40 -36.93 -3.99
C CYS A 4 -1.02 -36.28 -4.23
N ASP A 5 -0.12 -36.95 -4.95
CA ASP A 5 1.31 -36.64 -4.95
C ASP A 5 1.74 -35.63 -6.01
N LYS A 6 0.82 -35.17 -6.88
CA LYS A 6 1.13 -34.16 -7.90
C LYS A 6 -0.07 -33.26 -8.17
N ALA A 7 0.03 -31.99 -7.77
CA ALA A 7 -0.87 -30.95 -8.25
C ALA A 7 -0.78 -30.90 -9.79
N ASN A 8 -1.91 -30.93 -10.49
CA ASN A 8 -1.96 -30.74 -11.94
C ASN A 8 -1.72 -29.26 -12.25
N CYS A 9 -0.45 -28.87 -12.29
CA CYS A 9 -0.01 -27.52 -12.58
C CYS A 9 0.03 -27.30 -14.09
N SER A 10 -1.15 -27.13 -14.71
CA SER A 10 -1.25 -26.68 -16.10
C SER A 10 -0.78 -25.22 -16.25
N THR A 11 -0.88 -24.44 -15.18
CA THR A 11 -0.48 -23.02 -15.12
C THR A 11 0.97 -22.86 -14.66
N THR A 12 1.75 -22.10 -15.41
CA THR A 12 3.13 -21.74 -15.06
C THR A 12 3.16 -20.69 -13.95
N CYS A 13 3.93 -20.92 -12.89
CA CYS A 13 4.27 -19.88 -11.90
C CYS A 13 5.59 -19.21 -12.27
N PHE A 14 5.62 -17.88 -12.36
CA PHE A 14 6.80 -17.10 -12.72
C PHE A 14 7.69 -16.79 -11.51
N ASN A 15 8.91 -16.30 -11.80
CA ASN A 15 9.84 -15.72 -10.82
C ASN A 15 10.16 -16.62 -9.61
N GLY A 16 10.13 -17.95 -9.79
CA GLY A 16 10.37 -18.93 -8.73
C GLY A 16 9.16 -19.21 -7.83
N GLY A 17 7.94 -18.88 -8.26
CA GLY A 17 6.70 -19.29 -7.60
C GLY A 17 6.51 -20.82 -7.61
N THR A 18 5.91 -21.36 -6.56
CA THR A 18 5.64 -22.80 -6.43
C THR A 18 4.17 -23.09 -6.67
N CYS A 19 3.85 -23.93 -7.63
CA CYS A 19 2.48 -24.37 -7.84
C CYS A 19 2.06 -25.37 -6.77
N PHE A 20 0.89 -25.16 -6.16
CA PHE A 20 0.32 -26.05 -5.15
C PHE A 20 -1.08 -26.57 -5.52
N TYR A 21 -1.71 -25.98 -6.54
CA TYR A 21 -3.00 -26.40 -7.09
C TYR A 21 -3.10 -25.90 -8.54
N PRO A 22 -3.88 -26.55 -9.43
CA PRO A 22 -4.16 -26.01 -10.76
C PRO A 22 -4.55 -24.52 -10.70
N GLY A 23 -3.79 -23.67 -11.40
CA GLY A 23 -4.02 -22.22 -11.41
C GLY A 23 -3.66 -21.47 -10.14
N LYS A 24 -3.08 -22.10 -9.11
CA LYS A 24 -2.66 -21.39 -7.89
C LYS A 24 -1.17 -21.54 -7.59
N CYS A 25 -0.53 -20.39 -7.43
CA CYS A 25 0.89 -20.26 -7.13
C CYS A 25 1.13 -19.70 -5.73
N ILE A 26 2.11 -20.27 -5.02
CA ILE A 26 2.74 -19.68 -3.84
C ILE A 26 3.86 -18.76 -4.34
N CYS A 27 3.68 -17.45 -4.17
CA CYS A 27 4.64 -16.46 -4.64
C CYS A 27 5.74 -16.17 -3.62
N PRO A 28 6.99 -15.94 -4.08
CA PRO A 28 8.07 -15.51 -3.20
C PRO A 28 7.80 -14.11 -2.64
N PRO A 29 8.49 -13.71 -1.55
CA PRO A 29 8.34 -12.38 -0.97
C PRO A 29 8.56 -11.28 -2.00
N GLY A 30 7.73 -10.23 -1.94
CA GLY A 30 7.77 -9.12 -2.89
C GLY A 30 6.96 -9.32 -4.18
N LEU A 31 6.37 -10.49 -4.42
CA LEU A 31 5.51 -10.76 -5.60
C LEU A 31 4.06 -11.12 -5.22
N GLU A 32 3.15 -10.92 -6.17
CA GLU A 32 1.73 -11.31 -6.20
C GLU A 32 1.25 -11.55 -7.64
N GLY A 33 -0.06 -11.81 -7.79
CA GLY A 33 -0.66 -12.26 -9.03
C GLY A 33 -0.96 -13.77 -8.98
N GLU A 34 -1.80 -14.25 -9.90
CA GLU A 34 -2.14 -15.68 -9.98
C GLU A 34 -0.92 -16.52 -10.39
N GLN A 35 0.02 -15.90 -11.12
CA GLN A 35 1.24 -16.53 -11.61
C GLN A 35 2.52 -15.87 -11.06
N CYS A 36 2.43 -15.02 -10.02
CA CYS A 36 3.57 -14.30 -9.45
C CYS A 36 4.26 -13.32 -10.41
N GLU A 37 3.47 -12.69 -11.28
CA GLU A 37 3.88 -11.75 -12.31
C GLU A 37 3.92 -10.28 -11.84
N ILE A 38 3.26 -9.96 -10.73
CA ILE A 38 3.11 -8.59 -10.22
C ILE A 38 4.09 -8.36 -9.07
N SER A 39 4.90 -7.31 -9.15
CA SER A 39 5.77 -6.90 -8.04
C SER A 39 5.05 -6.00 -7.05
N LYS A 40 5.10 -6.34 -5.75
CA LYS A 40 4.62 -5.49 -4.64
C LYS A 40 5.48 -4.26 -4.39
N CYS A 41 6.57 -4.14 -5.11
CA CYS A 41 7.66 -3.22 -4.86
C CYS A 41 7.59 -2.08 -5.87
N PRO A 42 7.20 -0.86 -5.45
CA PRO A 42 7.07 0.27 -6.37
C PRO A 42 8.42 0.75 -6.91
N GLN A 43 9.52 0.40 -6.24
CA GLN A 43 10.88 0.78 -6.59
C GLN A 43 11.78 -0.45 -6.48
N PRO A 44 12.77 -0.62 -7.39
CA PRO A 44 13.77 -1.67 -7.28
C PRO A 44 14.64 -1.44 -6.04
N CYS A 45 14.93 -2.51 -5.30
CA CYS A 45 15.87 -2.43 -4.17
C CYS A 45 17.30 -2.17 -4.66
N ARG A 46 18.04 -1.34 -3.92
CA ARG A 46 19.47 -1.06 -4.16
C ARG A 46 20.35 -1.83 -3.16
N ASN A 47 21.65 -1.90 -3.43
CA ASN A 47 22.67 -2.46 -2.54
C ASN A 47 22.38 -3.91 -2.07
N GLY A 48 21.79 -4.74 -2.94
CA GLY A 48 21.49 -6.13 -2.63
C GLY A 48 20.29 -6.36 -1.70
N GLY A 49 19.49 -5.33 -1.42
CA GLY A 49 18.28 -5.48 -0.61
C GLY A 49 17.25 -6.40 -1.28
N LYS A 50 16.55 -7.22 -0.48
CA LYS A 50 15.42 -8.04 -0.93
C LYS A 50 14.10 -7.34 -0.63
N CYS A 51 13.35 -6.98 -1.65
CA CYS A 51 12.02 -6.43 -1.43
C CYS A 51 11.07 -7.53 -0.96
N ILE A 52 10.42 -7.33 0.17
CA ILE A 52 9.41 -8.24 0.74
C ILE A 52 7.97 -7.75 0.50
N GLY A 53 7.81 -6.65 -0.24
CA GLY A 53 6.55 -5.97 -0.53
C GLY A 53 6.25 -4.86 0.48
N LYS A 54 5.07 -4.24 0.36
CA LYS A 54 4.60 -3.26 1.34
C LYS A 54 4.34 -3.98 2.66
N SER A 55 4.92 -3.50 3.76
CA SER A 55 4.57 -3.98 5.10
C SER A 55 3.07 -3.80 5.30
N LYS A 56 2.35 -4.84 5.73
CA LYS A 56 0.99 -4.65 6.23
C LYS A 56 1.07 -3.66 7.39
N SER A 57 0.35 -2.56 7.30
CA SER A 57 0.21 -1.58 8.37
C SER A 57 -0.34 -2.28 9.60
N VAL A 58 0.41 -2.21 10.70
CA VAL A 58 0.02 -2.79 11.98
C VAL A 58 -0.67 -1.71 12.81
N CYS A 59 -1.84 -2.01 13.35
CA CYS A 59 -2.57 -1.16 14.28
C CYS A 59 -2.80 -1.93 15.57
N GLU A 60 -2.27 -1.42 16.68
CA GLU A 60 -2.45 -1.98 18.01
C GLU A 60 -2.98 -0.90 18.98
N PRO A 61 -4.22 -1.02 19.49
CA PRO A 61 -5.22 -2.03 19.13
C PRO A 61 -5.74 -1.86 17.68
N GLY A 62 -6.29 -2.92 17.12
CA GLY A 62 -6.77 -2.94 15.74
C GLY A 62 -7.85 -1.90 15.44
N CYS A 63 -7.98 -1.54 14.17
CA CYS A 63 -9.14 -0.80 13.70
C CYS A 63 -10.39 -1.66 13.90
N GLY A 64 -11.49 -1.02 14.33
CA GLY A 64 -12.79 -1.64 14.45
C GLY A 64 -13.33 -2.19 13.13
N ALA A 65 -14.49 -2.84 13.19
CA ALA A 65 -15.14 -3.42 12.01
C ALA A 65 -15.38 -2.42 10.86
N HIS A 66 -15.36 -1.12 11.16
CA HIS A 66 -15.60 -0.03 10.24
C HIS A 66 -14.34 0.78 9.91
N GLY A 67 -13.16 0.19 10.05
CA GLY A 67 -11.91 0.83 9.64
C GLY A 67 -10.88 -0.15 9.12
N THR A 68 -9.96 0.35 8.30
CA THR A 68 -8.79 -0.39 7.82
C THR A 68 -7.52 0.29 8.29
N CYS A 69 -6.51 -0.51 8.62
CA CYS A 69 -5.19 0.02 9.00
C CYS A 69 -4.44 0.37 7.70
N HIS A 70 -4.13 1.64 7.46
CA HIS A 70 -3.44 2.08 6.23
C HIS A 70 -2.00 2.54 6.50
N GLU A 71 -1.73 2.98 7.73
CA GLU A 71 -0.41 3.35 8.24
C GLU A 71 -0.23 2.74 9.65
N PRO A 72 1.00 2.63 10.18
CA PRO A 72 1.22 2.19 11.54
C PRO A 72 0.35 2.99 12.53
N ASN A 73 -0.51 2.27 13.27
CA ASN A 73 -1.45 2.81 14.25
C ASN A 73 -2.41 3.89 13.74
N LYS A 74 -2.69 3.93 12.42
CA LYS A 74 -3.65 4.87 11.83
C LYS A 74 -4.76 4.14 11.09
N CYS A 75 -5.97 4.29 11.61
CA CYS A 75 -7.17 3.76 11.01
C CYS A 75 -7.80 4.73 10.02
N GLN A 76 -8.08 4.23 8.82
CA GLN A 76 -8.95 4.88 7.85
C GLN A 76 -10.38 4.37 8.11
N CYS A 77 -11.29 5.27 8.51
CA CYS A 77 -12.67 4.89 8.82
C CYS A 77 -13.57 4.89 7.58
N GLN A 78 -14.55 3.99 7.58
CA GLN A 78 -15.67 3.99 6.64
C GLN A 78 -16.56 5.23 6.86
N GLU A 79 -17.34 5.57 5.83
CA GLU A 79 -18.26 6.71 5.91
C GLU A 79 -19.24 6.56 7.08
N GLY A 80 -19.47 7.65 7.81
CA GLY A 80 -20.30 7.64 9.01
C GLY A 80 -19.60 7.13 10.28
N TRP A 81 -18.34 6.70 10.20
CA TRP A 81 -17.55 6.21 11.35
C TRP A 81 -16.34 7.08 11.65
N HIS A 82 -15.97 7.13 12.94
CA HIS A 82 -14.87 7.95 13.41
C HIS A 82 -14.23 7.47 14.71
N GLY A 83 -13.21 8.23 15.14
CA GLY A 83 -12.38 7.93 16.29
C GLY A 83 -11.15 7.10 15.92
N ARG A 84 -10.23 6.94 16.87
CA ARG A 84 -8.92 6.30 16.66
C ARG A 84 -9.01 4.87 16.11
N HIS A 85 -10.06 4.13 16.49
CA HIS A 85 -10.29 2.75 16.07
C HIS A 85 -11.59 2.61 15.26
N CYS A 86 -12.19 3.68 14.75
CA CYS A 86 -13.41 3.62 13.92
C CYS A 86 -14.60 2.86 14.55
N ASN A 87 -14.73 2.91 15.88
CA ASN A 87 -15.79 2.22 16.64
C ASN A 87 -16.98 3.13 17.00
N LYS A 88 -16.94 4.41 16.60
CA LYS A 88 -18.00 5.38 16.90
C LYS A 88 -18.68 5.80 15.60
N ARG A 89 -20.01 5.90 15.61
CA ARG A 89 -20.76 6.51 14.51
C ARG A 89 -20.87 8.02 14.73
N TYR A 90 -20.84 8.79 13.65
CA TYR A 90 -21.36 10.15 13.69
C TYR A 90 -22.87 10.08 13.91
N GLU A 91 -23.38 10.83 14.89
CA GLU A 91 -24.82 10.94 15.13
C GLU A 91 -25.54 11.37 13.84
N ALA A 92 -26.74 10.83 13.60
CA ALA A 92 -27.53 11.06 12.39
C ALA A 92 -27.82 12.55 12.10
N SER A 93 -27.69 13.42 13.11
CA SER A 93 -27.82 14.87 13.01
C SER A 93 -26.60 15.57 12.38
N LEU A 94 -25.42 14.94 12.33
CA LEU A 94 -24.19 15.48 11.71
C LEU A 94 -23.99 15.04 10.26
N ILE A 95 -24.62 13.92 9.86
CA ILE A 95 -24.57 13.42 8.47
C ILE A 95 -25.22 14.40 7.50
N HIS A 96 -26.30 15.07 7.93
CA HIS A 96 -27.02 16.06 7.10
C HIS A 96 -26.31 17.43 7.02
N ALA A 97 -25.34 17.72 7.91
CA ALA A 97 -24.61 18.98 7.91
C ALA A 97 -23.36 18.97 6.99
N LEU A 98 -22.97 17.79 6.48
CA LEU A 98 -21.82 17.61 5.59
C LEU A 98 -22.20 17.17 4.17
N ARG A 99 -23.41 17.51 3.72
CA ARG A 99 -23.74 17.46 2.30
C ARG A 99 -23.30 18.78 1.66
N PRO A 100 -22.11 18.92 1.04
CA PRO A 100 -21.83 20.08 0.23
C PRO A 100 -22.78 20.04 -0.97
N ALA A 101 -23.75 20.96 -0.98
CA ALA A 101 -24.39 21.37 -2.21
C ALA A 101 -23.30 21.98 -3.10
N GLY A 102 -22.96 21.29 -4.19
CA GLY A 102 -22.37 21.92 -5.38
C GLY A 102 -21.14 22.81 -5.19
N ALA A 103 -20.19 22.48 -4.31
CA ALA A 103 -18.90 23.13 -4.28
C ALA A 103 -17.90 22.35 -5.15
N GLN A 104 -17.74 22.83 -6.38
CA GLN A 104 -16.64 22.61 -7.32
C GLN A 104 -15.40 21.95 -6.68
N LEU A 105 -14.95 20.80 -7.22
CA LEU A 105 -13.66 20.21 -6.89
C LEU A 105 -12.56 21.27 -6.99
N ARG A 106 -12.08 21.79 -5.85
CA ARG A 106 -10.73 22.32 -5.79
C ARG A 106 -9.81 21.13 -5.65
N GLN A 107 -9.18 20.77 -6.78
CA GLN A 107 -8.01 19.92 -6.81
C GLN A 107 -7.01 20.45 -5.78
N HIS A 108 -6.77 19.68 -4.72
CA HIS A 108 -5.61 19.87 -3.87
C HIS A 108 -4.40 19.44 -4.71
N THR A 109 -3.75 20.41 -5.36
CA THR A 109 -2.38 20.24 -5.83
C THR A 109 -1.49 19.99 -4.60
N PRO A 110 -0.60 18.98 -4.62
CA PRO A 110 0.35 18.78 -3.53
C PRO A 110 1.27 20.00 -3.46
N SER A 111 1.35 20.60 -2.26
CA SER A 111 2.21 21.74 -1.94
C SER A 111 3.66 21.38 -2.25
N LEU A 112 4.23 22.06 -3.27
CA LEU A 112 5.68 22.10 -3.49
C LEU A 112 6.31 22.72 -2.24
N LYS A 113 6.95 21.89 -1.41
CA LYS A 113 7.79 22.36 -0.32
C LYS A 113 8.87 23.25 -0.93
N LYS A 114 8.81 24.55 -0.61
CA LYS A 114 9.83 25.54 -0.95
C LYS A 114 11.07 25.22 -0.11
N ALA A 115 12.06 24.57 -0.71
CA ALA A 115 13.40 24.52 -0.13
C ALA A 115 14.04 25.89 -0.36
N GLU A 116 14.25 26.65 0.71
CA GLU A 116 15.10 27.83 0.70
C GLU A 116 16.52 27.41 0.32
N GLU A 117 16.97 27.90 -0.82
CA GLU A 117 18.33 27.73 -1.33
C GLU A 117 19.29 28.58 -0.51
N ARG A 118 20.05 27.93 0.37
CA ARG A 118 21.22 28.52 1.03
C ARG A 118 22.28 28.76 -0.04
N ARG A 119 22.55 30.04 -0.33
CA ARG A 119 23.66 30.47 -1.18
C ARG A 119 24.98 30.20 -0.47
N ASP A 120 25.74 29.24 -0.98
CA ASP A 120 27.18 29.13 -0.74
C ASP A 120 27.92 29.35 -2.07
N PRO A 121 29.00 30.15 -2.12
CA PRO A 121 29.67 30.57 -3.35
C PRO A 121 30.49 29.44 -4.01
N PRO A 122 30.74 29.49 -5.33
CA PRO A 122 31.55 28.48 -6.01
C PRO A 122 33.06 28.76 -5.82
N GLU A 123 33.76 27.87 -5.11
CA GLU A 123 35.22 27.74 -5.26
C GLU A 123 35.51 27.04 -6.61
N SER A 124 36.03 27.84 -7.53
CA SER A 124 36.59 27.43 -8.82
C SER A 124 37.73 26.44 -8.61
N ASN A 125 37.66 25.25 -9.21
CA ASN A 125 38.84 24.42 -9.46
C ASN A 125 38.68 23.61 -10.75
N TYR A 126 39.22 24.15 -11.85
CA TYR A 126 39.80 23.34 -12.91
C TYR A 126 41.18 23.91 -13.27
N ILE A 127 42.17 23.03 -13.13
CA ILE A 127 43.57 23.14 -13.53
C ILE A 127 43.65 22.67 -15.01
N TRP A 128 44.44 23.34 -15.84
CA TRP A 128 44.92 22.82 -17.13
C TRP A 128 46.22 22.05 -16.93
#